data_AF-A0A645AQR1-F1
#
_entry.id   AF-A0A645AQR1-F1
#
_cell.length_a   1.000
_cell.length_b   1.000
_cell.length_c   1.000
_cell.angle_alpha   90.00
_cell.angle_beta   90.00
_cell.angle_gamma   90.00
#
_symmetry.space_group_name_H-M   'P 1'
#
loop_
_entity.id
_entity.type
_entity.pdbx_description
1 polymer ?
#
loop_
_entity_poly.entity_id
_entity_poly.type
_entity_poly.pdbx_seq_one_letter_code
_entity_poly.pdbx_strand_id
1 'polypeptide(L)'
;MGSYLQCSDEKLARALLLSQLVGLALTARKNRLSALCGAFTAAIGTACGLVYLLDGTLVEMDRAFNTMVGNLTGIICDGAKMTCALKIYSCVEAANLACKLAIRGISPGNESGIVGKSSKETMDFLSRISREGMEETDKTILSIMLGKQA
;
A
#
# COMPACT_ATOMS: atom_id res chain seq x y z
N MET A 1 2.65 -7.46 16.34
CA MET A 1 3.79 -6.53 16.45
C MET A 1 3.72 -5.70 17.73
N GLY A 2 2.67 -4.91 17.96
CA GLY A 2 2.55 -4.10 19.19
C GLY A 2 2.73 -4.90 20.49
N SER A 3 2.05 -6.05 20.61
CA SER A 3 2.22 -6.96 21.75
C SER A 3 3.63 -7.55 21.86
N TYR A 4 4.29 -7.84 20.72
CA TYR A 4 5.66 -8.35 20.68
C TYR A 4 6.68 -7.30 21.16
N LEU A 5 6.44 -6.03 20.84
CA LEU A 5 7.26 -4.90 21.27
C LEU A 5 6.89 -4.37 22.66
N GLN A 6 5.86 -4.94 23.30
CA GLN A 6 5.30 -4.44 24.57
C GLN A 6 5.03 -2.92 24.54
N CYS A 7 4.51 -2.41 23.42
CA CYS A 7 4.26 -0.98 23.28
C CYS A 7 3.07 -0.52 24.12
N SER A 8 3.11 0.73 24.59
CA SER A 8 1.96 1.34 25.26
C SER A 8 0.76 1.46 24.32
N ASP A 9 -0.45 1.48 24.90
CA ASP A 9 -1.68 1.69 24.15
C ASP A 9 -1.67 3.01 23.37
N GLU A 10 -1.05 4.06 23.92
CA GLU A 10 -0.88 5.34 23.23
C GLU A 10 0.00 5.20 21.98
N LYS A 11 1.15 4.50 22.08
CA LYS A 11 2.04 4.29 20.93
C LYS A 11 1.35 3.44 19.86
N LEU A 12 0.59 2.42 20.27
CA LEU A 12 -0.21 1.60 19.36
C LEU A 12 -1.31 2.44 18.67
N ALA A 13 -2.05 3.25 19.41
CA ALA A 13 -3.10 4.11 18.87
C ALA A 13 -2.55 5.12 17.86
N ARG A 14 -1.39 5.74 18.15
CA ARG A 14 -0.71 6.65 17.22
C ARG A 14 -0.26 5.93 15.95
N ALA A 15 0.28 4.71 16.06
CA ALA A 15 0.67 3.90 14.92
C ALA A 15 -0.52 3.56 14.01
N LEU A 16 -1.66 3.18 14.61
CA LEU A 16 -2.90 2.89 13.91
C LEU A 16 -3.46 4.12 13.20
N LEU A 17 -3.51 5.26 13.90
CA LEU A 17 -3.95 6.53 13.32
C LEU A 17 -3.09 6.92 12.12
N LEU A 18 -1.76 6.83 12.25
CA LEU A 18 -0.83 7.13 11.16
C LEU A 18 -1.07 6.21 9.95
N SER A 19 -1.21 4.89 10.20
CA SER A 19 -1.51 3.92 9.14
C SER A 19 -2.81 4.26 8.41
N GLN A 20 -3.85 4.66 9.14
CA GLN A 20 -5.14 5.06 8.57
C GLN A 20 -5.04 6.37 7.77
N LEU A 21 -4.29 7.37 8.26
CA LEU A 21 -4.09 8.64 7.55
C LEU A 21 -3.39 8.43 6.20
N VAL A 22 -2.37 7.57 6.14
CA VAL A 22 -1.70 7.21 4.88
C VAL A 22 -2.68 6.50 3.93
N GLY A 23 -3.44 5.52 4.43
CA GLY A 23 -4.45 4.82 3.64
C GLY A 23 -5.56 5.75 3.12
N LEU A 24 -5.98 6.72 3.92
CA LEU A 24 -6.96 7.74 3.55
C LEU A 24 -6.40 8.66 2.46
N ALA A 25 -5.15 9.11 2.59
CA ALA A 25 -4.50 9.97 1.58
C ALA A 25 -4.43 9.29 0.21
N LEU A 26 -4.15 7.98 0.18
CA LEU A 26 -4.18 7.17 -1.04
C LEU A 26 -5.59 7.01 -1.59
N THR A 27 -6.56 6.71 -0.72
CA THR A 27 -7.95 6.44 -1.12
C THR A 27 -8.63 7.70 -1.65
N ALA A 28 -8.35 8.87 -1.08
CA ALA A 28 -8.87 10.17 -1.53
C ALA A 28 -8.47 10.53 -2.97
N ARG A 29 -7.44 9.89 -3.52
CA ARG A 29 -6.94 10.10 -4.89
C ARG A 29 -7.41 9.05 -5.89
N LYS A 30 -8.11 8.00 -5.43
CA LYS A 30 -8.68 6.98 -6.30
C LYS A 30 -9.98 7.50 -6.94
N ASN A 31 -10.28 7.00 -8.14
CA ASN A 31 -11.60 7.14 -8.73
C ASN A 31 -12.63 6.34 -7.93
N ARG A 32 -13.93 6.66 -8.10
CA ARG A 32 -15.04 5.93 -7.44
C ARG A 32 -15.02 4.43 -7.71
N LEU A 33 -14.52 4.03 -8.89
CA LEU A 33 -14.25 2.66 -9.27
C LEU A 33 -12.78 2.56 -9.69
N SER A 34 -12.10 1.51 -9.25
CA SER A 34 -10.66 1.33 -9.49
C SER A 34 -10.29 -0.14 -9.40
N ALA A 35 -9.50 -0.61 -10.37
CA ALA A 35 -8.86 -1.91 -10.31
C ALA A 35 -7.67 -1.95 -9.31
N LEU A 36 -7.30 -0.85 -8.63
CA LEU A 36 -6.22 -0.84 -7.65
C LEU A 36 -6.70 -1.42 -6.32
N CYS A 37 -6.12 -2.55 -5.89
CA CYS A 37 -6.55 -3.25 -4.69
C CYS A 37 -6.55 -2.37 -3.42
N GLY A 38 -7.66 -2.40 -2.68
CA GLY A 38 -7.78 -1.70 -1.40
C GLY A 38 -6.85 -2.25 -0.32
N ALA A 39 -6.62 -3.56 -0.30
CA ALA A 39 -5.70 -4.21 0.63
C ALA A 39 -4.26 -3.71 0.43
N PHE A 40 -3.84 -3.50 -0.82
CA PHE A 40 -2.54 -2.93 -1.14
C PHE A 40 -2.39 -1.51 -0.56
N THR A 41 -3.37 -0.62 -0.79
CA THR A 41 -3.31 0.74 -0.24
C THR A 41 -3.38 0.80 1.27
N ALA A 42 -4.14 -0.11 1.90
CA ALA A 42 -4.15 -0.23 3.37
C ALA A 42 -2.81 -0.74 3.91
N ALA A 43 -2.15 -1.65 3.19
CA ALA A 43 -0.85 -2.18 3.59
C ALA A 43 0.30 -1.19 3.44
N ILE A 44 0.23 -0.22 2.50
CA ILE A 44 1.18 0.91 2.46
C ILE A 44 1.13 1.67 3.79
N GLY A 45 -0.06 2.03 4.26
CA GLY A 45 -0.23 2.67 5.57
C GLY A 45 0.25 1.78 6.71
N THR A 46 -0.03 0.48 6.63
CA THR A 46 0.43 -0.50 7.62
C THR A 46 1.97 -0.50 7.70
N ALA A 47 2.68 -0.47 6.57
CA ALA A 47 4.14 -0.43 6.55
C ALA A 47 4.68 0.81 7.28
N CYS A 48 4.09 1.99 7.06
CA CYS A 48 4.45 3.21 7.78
C CYS A 48 4.12 3.12 9.29
N GLY A 49 2.99 2.52 9.65
CA GLY A 49 2.63 2.26 11.05
C GLY A 49 3.60 1.29 11.75
N LEU A 50 4.06 0.25 11.05
CA LEU A 50 5.08 -0.67 11.55
C LEU A 50 6.43 0.03 11.77
N VAL A 51 6.83 0.91 10.84
CA VAL A 51 8.02 1.77 11.00
C VAL A 51 7.88 2.65 12.23
N TYR A 52 6.72 3.28 12.44
CA TYR A 52 6.46 4.10 13.63
C TYR A 52 6.59 3.31 14.94
N LEU A 53 6.07 2.08 14.98
CA LEU A 53 6.20 1.21 16.16
C LEU A 53 7.66 0.89 16.49
N LEU A 54 8.54 0.89 15.50
CA LEU A 54 9.99 0.69 15.64
C LEU A 54 10.77 2.00 15.78
N ASP A 55 10.10 3.10 16.17
CA ASP A 55 10.69 4.42 16.39
C ASP A 55 11.36 5.03 15.14
N GLY A 56 10.97 4.55 13.96
CA GLY A 56 11.41 5.12 12.68
C GLY A 56 10.78 6.49 12.42
N THR A 57 11.51 7.33 11.70
CA THR A 57 11.11 8.70 11.39
C THR A 57 10.34 8.76 10.06
N LEU A 58 9.95 9.97 9.64
CA LEU A 58 9.39 10.20 8.32
C LEU A 58 10.30 9.70 7.18
N VAL A 59 11.62 9.68 7.38
CA VAL A 59 12.57 9.18 6.37
C VAL A 59 12.38 7.68 6.17
N GLU A 60 12.30 6.90 7.25
CA GLU A 60 12.04 5.46 7.15
C GLU A 60 10.62 5.18 6.64
N MET A 61 9.65 6.03 6.98
CA MET A 61 8.30 5.88 6.42
C MET A 61 8.26 6.15 4.91
N ASP A 62 9.04 7.12 4.42
CA ASP A 62 9.19 7.40 3.00
C ASP A 62 9.77 6.19 2.25
N ARG A 63 10.84 5.60 2.82
CA ARG A 63 11.45 4.37 2.33
C ARG A 63 10.47 3.20 2.28
N ALA A 64 9.69 3.00 3.34
CA ALA A 64 8.71 1.92 3.41
C ALA A 64 7.59 2.12 2.39
N PHE A 65 7.10 3.35 2.23
CA PHE A 65 6.10 3.71 1.23
C PHE A 65 6.60 3.41 -0.18
N ASN A 66 7.79 3.90 -0.54
CA ASN A 66 8.39 3.69 -1.85
C ASN A 66 8.64 2.20 -2.14
N THR A 67 9.08 1.46 -1.13
CA THR A 67 9.25 0.00 -1.23
C THR A 67 7.92 -0.70 -1.50
N MET A 68 6.84 -0.32 -0.81
CA MET A 68 5.53 -0.93 -1.05
C MET A 68 5.02 -0.67 -2.46
N VAL A 69 5.15 0.57 -2.97
CA VAL A 69 4.74 0.91 -4.33
C VAL A 69 5.60 0.17 -5.36
N GLY A 70 6.92 0.14 -5.20
CA GLY A 70 7.80 -0.61 -6.08
C GLY A 70 7.55 -2.12 -6.08
N ASN A 71 7.05 -2.68 -4.97
CA ASN A 71 6.83 -4.12 -4.81
C ASN A 71 5.46 -4.61 -5.31
N LEU A 72 4.36 -3.91 -4.95
CA LEU A 72 3.00 -4.49 -5.07
C LEU A 72 1.98 -3.64 -5.85
N THR A 73 2.39 -2.62 -6.61
CA THR A 73 1.45 -1.77 -7.37
C THR A 73 0.50 -2.54 -8.28
N GLY A 74 0.91 -3.70 -8.80
CA GLY A 74 0.12 -4.52 -9.73
C GLY A 74 -0.96 -5.40 -9.09
N ILE A 75 -1.20 -5.36 -7.78
CA ILE A 75 -2.29 -6.14 -7.18
C ILE A 75 -3.64 -5.54 -7.59
N ILE A 76 -4.38 -6.29 -8.41
CA ILE A 76 -5.68 -5.88 -8.93
C ILE A 76 -6.83 -6.22 -7.98
N CYS A 77 -7.88 -5.40 -8.03
CA CYS A 77 -9.16 -5.59 -7.36
C CYS A 77 -10.19 -6.17 -8.33
N ASP A 78 -10.64 -7.40 -8.11
CA ASP A 78 -11.63 -8.13 -8.92
C ASP A 78 -12.87 -8.51 -8.10
N GLY A 79 -13.10 -7.82 -6.99
CA GLY A 79 -14.24 -8.00 -6.09
C GLY A 79 -13.95 -8.79 -4.82
N ALA A 80 -14.84 -8.66 -3.83
CA ALA A 80 -14.73 -9.29 -2.51
C ALA A 80 -15.01 -10.80 -2.56
N LYS A 81 -13.97 -11.58 -2.88
CA LYS A 81 -14.00 -13.05 -2.97
C LYS A 81 -12.97 -13.67 -2.03
N MET A 82 -12.91 -15.00 -1.99
CA MET A 82 -11.91 -15.74 -1.19
C MET A 82 -10.46 -15.30 -1.50
N THR A 83 -10.18 -14.85 -2.72
CA THR A 83 -8.88 -14.32 -3.14
C THR A 83 -8.48 -13.04 -2.42
N CYS A 84 -9.42 -12.29 -1.81
CA CYS A 84 -9.10 -11.13 -0.98
C CYS A 84 -8.27 -11.52 0.24
N ALA A 85 -8.54 -12.65 0.89
CA ALA A 85 -7.76 -13.10 2.05
C ALA A 85 -6.29 -13.34 1.66
N LEU A 86 -6.07 -13.97 0.49
CA LEU A 86 -4.73 -14.19 -0.05
C LEU A 86 -4.01 -12.88 -0.37
N LYS A 87 -4.71 -11.94 -1.02
CA LYS A 87 -4.15 -10.61 -1.33
C LYS A 87 -3.80 -9.84 -0.04
N ILE A 88 -4.66 -9.90 0.98
CA ILE A 88 -4.39 -9.27 2.28
C ILE A 88 -3.13 -9.87 2.91
N TYR A 89 -3.01 -11.19 2.95
CA TYR A 89 -1.83 -11.87 3.49
C TYR A 89 -0.55 -11.41 2.77
N SER A 90 -0.52 -11.46 1.44
CA SER A 90 0.65 -11.01 0.66
C SER A 90 0.97 -9.53 0.90
N CYS A 91 -0.06 -8.68 1.02
CA CYS A 91 0.12 -7.26 1.32
C CYS A 91 0.74 -7.03 2.71
N VAL A 92 0.31 -7.79 3.73
CA VAL A 92 0.85 -7.68 5.11
C VAL A 92 2.31 -8.14 5.16
N GLU A 93 2.64 -9.26 4.50
CA GLU A 93 4.02 -9.74 4.42
C GLU A 93 4.93 -8.75 3.70
N ALA A 94 4.45 -8.14 2.62
CA ALA A 94 5.18 -7.07 1.93
C ALA A 94 5.34 -5.82 2.81
N ALA A 95 4.34 -5.44 3.61
CA ALA A 95 4.46 -4.32 4.55
C ALA A 95 5.52 -4.58 5.61
N ASN A 96 5.60 -5.82 6.12
CA ASN A 96 6.65 -6.26 7.04
C ASN A 96 8.03 -6.20 6.37
N LEU A 97 8.16 -6.66 5.12
CA LEU A 97 9.40 -6.55 4.34
C LEU A 97 9.83 -5.09 4.15
N ALA A 98 8.91 -4.24 3.70
CA ALA A 98 9.15 -2.81 3.47
C ALA A 98 9.60 -2.10 4.75
N CYS A 99 8.96 -2.40 5.88
CA CYS A 99 9.35 -1.89 7.19
C CYS A 99 10.79 -2.32 7.56
N LYS A 100 11.12 -3.61 7.44
CA LYS A 100 12.47 -4.14 7.75
C LYS A 100 13.56 -3.51 6.89
N LEU A 101 13.30 -3.31 5.60
CA LEU A 101 14.24 -2.65 4.68
C LEU A 101 14.40 -1.18 5.04
N ALA A 102 13.29 -0.47 5.27
CA ALA A 102 13.31 0.93 5.62
C ALA A 102 14.12 1.23 6.89
N ILE A 103 13.93 0.45 7.95
CA ILE A 103 14.69 0.57 9.21
C ILE A 103 16.19 0.35 9.00
N ARG A 104 16.58 -0.45 8.00
CA ARG A 104 17.99 -0.65 7.60
C ARG A 104 18.50 0.43 6.63
N GLY A 105 17.71 1.46 6.35
CA GLY A 105 18.05 2.51 5.40
C GLY A 105 17.95 2.09 3.94
N ILE A 106 17.28 0.97 3.63
CA ILE A 106 17.17 0.40 2.29
C ILE A 106 15.79 0.72 1.71
N SER A 107 15.76 1.24 0.48
CA SER A 107 14.58 1.39 -0.36
C SER A 107 14.98 1.47 -1.83
N PRO A 108 14.07 1.22 -2.78
CA PRO A 108 14.28 1.63 -4.17
C PRO A 108 14.52 3.14 -4.25
N GLY A 109 15.45 3.56 -5.11
CA GLY A 109 15.68 4.96 -5.45
C GLY A 109 14.79 5.44 -6.61
N ASN A 110 14.94 6.70 -7.01
CA ASN A 110 14.13 7.32 -8.07
C ASN A 110 14.45 6.83 -9.49
N GLU A 111 15.50 6.02 -9.64
CA GLU A 111 15.81 5.25 -10.84
C GLU A 111 14.91 4.00 -10.98
N SER A 112 14.20 3.62 -9.91
CA SER A 112 13.41 2.39 -9.86
C SER A 112 11.99 2.58 -10.40
N GLY A 113 11.87 2.60 -11.73
CA GLY A 113 10.59 2.49 -12.44
C GLY A 113 9.56 3.55 -12.00
N ILE A 114 8.50 3.11 -11.31
CA ILE A 114 7.37 3.95 -10.88
C ILE A 114 7.58 4.63 -9.51
N VAL A 115 8.75 4.45 -8.89
CA VAL A 115 9.11 5.05 -7.61
C VAL A 115 9.70 6.45 -7.86
N GLY A 116 9.16 7.46 -7.18
CA GLY A 116 9.66 8.83 -7.20
C GLY A 116 10.77 9.07 -6.19
N LYS A 117 11.26 10.32 -6.13
CA LYS A 117 12.28 10.79 -5.18
C LYS A 117 11.76 10.89 -3.75
N SER A 118 10.44 10.86 -3.58
CA SER A 118 9.76 10.88 -2.29
C SER A 118 8.46 10.10 -2.38
N SER A 119 7.95 9.66 -1.24
CA SER A 119 6.62 9.06 -1.08
C SER A 119 5.51 9.91 -1.69
N LYS A 120 5.62 11.25 -1.64
CA LYS A 120 4.66 12.15 -2.27
C LYS A 120 4.67 12.03 -3.80
N GLU A 121 5.85 12.06 -4.41
CA GLU A 121 5.99 11.89 -5.86
C GLU A 121 5.58 10.48 -6.31
N THR A 122 6.01 9.46 -5.56
CA THR A 122 5.58 8.06 -5.74
C THR A 122 4.06 7.92 -5.65
N MET A 123 3.42 8.61 -4.70
CA MET A 123 1.97 8.64 -4.57
C MET A 123 1.29 9.32 -5.77
N ASP A 124 1.87 10.38 -6.31
CA ASP A 124 1.37 11.05 -7.52
C ASP A 124 1.45 10.11 -8.72
N PHE A 125 2.56 9.38 -8.90
CA PHE A 125 2.70 8.36 -9.94
C PHE A 125 1.73 7.19 -9.78
N LEU A 126 1.57 6.67 -8.56
CA LEU A 126 0.59 5.62 -8.27
C LEU A 126 -0.84 6.09 -8.57
N SER A 127 -1.17 7.33 -8.21
CA SER A 127 -2.48 7.92 -8.51
C SER A 127 -2.71 8.03 -10.01
N ARG A 128 -1.68 8.39 -10.78
CA ARG A 128 -1.73 8.44 -12.24
C ARG A 128 -1.97 7.06 -12.84
N ILE A 129 -1.23 6.03 -12.40
CA ILE A 129 -1.43 4.64 -12.84
C ILE A 129 -2.86 4.18 -12.53
N SER A 130 -3.34 4.46 -11.33
CA SER A 130 -4.71 4.08 -10.93
C SER A 130 -5.79 4.79 -11.75
N ARG A 131 -5.55 6.01 -12.23
CA ARG A 131 -6.55 6.81 -12.95
C ARG A 131 -6.50 6.58 -14.46
N GLU A 132 -5.31 6.51 -15.02
CA GLU A 132 -5.08 6.40 -16.47
C GLU A 132 -4.90 4.93 -16.88
N GLY A 133 -3.97 4.23 -16.25
CA GLY A 133 -3.60 2.86 -16.67
C GLY A 133 -4.62 1.79 -16.25
N MET A 134 -5.23 1.95 -15.09
CA MET A 134 -6.17 0.97 -14.54
C MET A 134 -7.61 1.15 -15.03
N GLU A 135 -7.92 2.18 -15.81
CA GLU A 135 -9.28 2.36 -16.37
C GLU A 135 -9.64 1.22 -17.32
N GLU A 136 -8.77 0.89 -18.27
CA GLU A 136 -8.98 -0.24 -19.19
C GLU A 136 -8.87 -1.60 -18.49
N THR A 137 -8.03 -1.68 -17.45
CA THR A 137 -7.97 -2.88 -16.59
C THR A 137 -9.32 -3.13 -15.92
N ASP A 138 -9.96 -2.09 -15.41
CA ASP A 138 -11.26 -2.17 -14.75
C ASP A 138 -12.37 -2.63 -15.72
N LYS A 139 -12.41 -2.06 -16.93
CA LYS A 139 -13.33 -2.48 -18.01
C LYS A 139 -13.13 -3.96 -18.39
N THR A 140 -11.88 -4.40 -18.47
CA THR A 140 -11.53 -5.79 -18.79
C THR A 140 -11.93 -6.75 -17.66
N ILE A 141 -11.72 -6.37 -16.40
CA ILE A 141 -12.17 -7.16 -15.25
C ILE A 141 -13.70 -7.29 -15.28
N LEU A 142 -14.42 -6.19 -15.52
CA LEU A 142 -15.88 -6.19 -15.58
C LEU A 142 -16.40 -7.09 -16.69
N SER A 143 -15.81 -7.05 -17.89
CA SER A 143 -16.22 -7.90 -19.01
C SER A 143 -16.04 -9.39 -18.70
N ILE A 144 -14.94 -9.77 -18.05
CA ILE A 144 -14.71 -11.15 -17.57
C ILE A 144 -15.75 -11.54 -16.50
N MET A 145 -16.05 -10.65 -15.56
CA MET A 145 -17.02 -10.92 -14.48
C MET A 145 -18.43 -11.12 -15.02
N LEU A 146 -18.86 -10.29 -15.97
CA LEU A 146 -20.17 -10.39 -16.61
C LEU A 146 -20.26 -11.61 -17.54
N GLY A 147 -19.17 -11.95 -18.24
CA GLY A 147 -19.11 -13.13 -19.12
C GLY A 147 -19.18 -14.47 -18.37
N LYS A 148 -18.87 -14.50 -17.07
CA LYS A 148 -19.00 -15.71 -16.22
C LYS A 148 -20.41 -16.00 -15.73
N GLN A 149 -21.35 -15.05 -15.92
CA GLN A 149 -22.75 -15.20 -15.51
C GLN A 149 -23.62 -15.79 -16.63
N ALA A 150 -23.03 -16.07 -17.79
CA ALA A 150 -23.67 -16.72 -18.94
C ALA A 150 -23.52 -18.25 -18.89
#